data_AF-A0A3D3HMZ0-F1
#
_entry.id   AF-A0A3D3HMZ0-F1
#
_cell.length_a   1.000
_cell.length_b   1.000
_cell.length_c   1.000
_cell.angle_alpha   90.00
_cell.angle_beta   90.00
_cell.angle_gamma   90.00
#
_symmetry.space_group_name_H-M   'P 1'
#
loop_
_entity.id
_entity.type
_entity.pdbx_description
1 polymer ?
#
loop_
_entity_poly.entity_id
_entity_poly.type
_entity_poly.pdbx_seq_one_letter_code
_entity_poly.pdbx_strand_id
1 'polypeptide(L)'
;MAMSELDAFLEEQREETRAIITELLEDGSDPDAQYTIEHHFSSEDYDKLEKAAVEAFKLGYEVTDAEELEVEGGQVVLCCDIISECGLKAEHIDAQVEQLARLAEKMDVDYDGWGTYFEDPDGEDEDEDGEEDDEGDDEGDDESRGETPLH
;
A
#
# COMPACT_ATOMS: atom_id res chain seq x y z
N MET A 1 -7.33 18.76 31.56
CA MET A 1 -7.75 17.59 30.76
C MET A 1 -6.47 16.79 30.56
N ALA A 2 -6.48 15.49 30.86
CA ALA A 2 -5.31 14.67 30.56
C ALA A 2 -5.30 14.49 29.04
N MET A 3 -4.21 14.92 28.38
CA MET A 3 -3.90 14.42 27.04
C MET A 3 -3.69 12.91 27.19
N SER A 4 -4.40 12.11 26.40
CA SER A 4 -4.17 10.67 26.35
C SER A 4 -2.82 10.38 25.71
N GLU A 5 -2.24 9.21 25.98
CA GLU A 5 -0.98 8.78 25.36
C GLU A 5 -1.08 8.83 23.83
N LEU A 6 -2.23 8.45 23.26
CA LEU A 6 -2.54 8.62 21.84
C LEU A 6 -2.51 10.09 21.37
N ASP A 7 -2.98 11.03 22.19
CA ASP A 7 -3.07 12.45 21.76
C ASP A 7 -1.68 13.09 21.67
N ALA A 8 -0.79 12.72 22.61
CA ALA A 8 0.61 13.12 22.57
C ALA A 8 1.35 12.50 21.36
N PHE A 9 1.11 11.21 21.09
CA PHE A 9 1.64 10.54 19.90
C PHE A 9 1.18 11.21 18.60
N LEU A 10 -0.10 11.57 18.50
CA LEU A 10 -0.64 12.25 17.31
C LEU A 10 -0.07 13.66 17.14
N GLU A 11 0.25 14.38 18.22
CA GLU A 11 0.96 15.66 18.14
C GLU A 11 2.38 15.49 17.58
N GLU A 12 3.12 14.48 18.04
CA GLU A 12 4.47 14.17 17.54
C GLU A 12 4.44 13.77 16.05
N GLN A 13 3.57 12.83 15.68
CA GLN A 13 3.39 12.40 14.29
C GLN A 13 3.02 13.57 13.36
N ARG A 14 2.25 14.56 13.85
CA ARG A 14 1.91 15.76 13.09
C ARG A 14 3.14 16.62 12.83
N GLU A 15 4.00 16.81 13.82
CA GLU A 15 5.25 17.56 13.64
C GLU A 15 6.18 16.85 12.66
N GLU A 16 6.35 15.53 12.81
CA GLU A 16 7.16 14.71 11.91
C GLU A 16 6.60 14.70 10.49
N THR A 17 5.29 14.59 10.31
CA THR A 17 4.65 14.60 8.99
C THR A 17 4.94 15.89 8.24
N ARG A 18 4.91 17.04 8.93
CA ARG A 18 5.23 18.32 8.32
C ARG A 18 6.71 18.41 7.95
N ALA A 19 7.59 17.86 8.77
CA ALA A 19 9.02 17.81 8.49
C ALA A 19 9.31 16.97 7.24
N ILE A 20 8.81 15.73 7.20
CA ILE A 20 9.02 14.79 6.08
C ILE A 20 8.50 15.38 4.76
N ILE A 21 7.28 15.94 4.75
CA ILE A 21 6.71 16.56 3.54
C ILE A 21 7.56 17.75 3.09
N THR A 22 8.03 18.57 4.04
CA THR A 22 8.89 19.72 3.71
C THR A 22 10.20 19.25 3.09
N GLU A 23 10.83 18.23 3.67
CA GLU A 23 12.08 17.66 3.16
C GLU A 23 11.91 17.06 1.76
N LEU A 24 10.84 16.28 1.50
CA LEU A 24 10.56 15.72 0.18
C LEU A 24 10.40 16.82 -0.88
N LEU A 25 9.61 17.86 -0.58
CA LEU A 25 9.39 18.97 -1.50
C LEU A 25 10.65 19.84 -1.69
N GLU A 26 11.49 19.99 -0.65
CA GLU A 26 12.78 20.68 -0.76
C GLU A 26 13.81 19.89 -1.59
N ASP A 27 13.75 18.55 -1.55
CA ASP A 27 14.58 17.67 -2.38
C ASP A 27 14.13 17.61 -3.84
N GLY A 28 12.93 18.12 -4.14
CA GLY A 28 12.41 18.29 -5.50
C GLY A 28 11.31 17.33 -5.89
N SER A 29 10.70 16.63 -4.92
CA SER A 29 9.56 15.72 -5.16
C SER A 29 8.37 16.48 -5.76
N ASP A 30 7.60 15.84 -6.64
CA ASP A 30 6.49 16.50 -7.35
C ASP A 30 5.32 16.84 -6.38
N PRO A 31 4.97 18.12 -6.13
CA PRO A 31 3.88 18.49 -5.23
C PRO A 31 2.47 18.17 -5.76
N ASP A 32 2.32 17.94 -7.06
CA ASP A 32 1.05 17.70 -7.73
C ASP A 32 0.81 16.20 -8.03
N ALA A 33 1.81 15.34 -7.81
CA ALA A 33 1.70 13.89 -7.94
C ALA A 33 0.73 13.26 -6.91
N GLN A 34 0.27 12.05 -7.21
CA GLN A 34 -0.42 11.19 -6.24
C GLN A 34 0.63 10.35 -5.51
N TYR A 35 0.63 10.43 -4.18
CA TYR A 35 1.57 9.69 -3.36
C TYR A 35 0.88 8.47 -2.78
N THR A 36 1.60 7.35 -2.83
CA THR A 36 1.26 6.16 -2.08
C THR A 36 1.69 6.36 -0.64
N ILE A 37 0.70 6.45 0.26
CA ILE A 37 0.91 6.51 1.71
C ILE A 37 0.73 5.10 2.25
N GLU A 38 1.77 4.56 2.88
CA GLU A 38 1.76 3.23 3.49
C GLU A 38 1.80 3.35 5.01
N HIS A 39 0.96 2.58 5.69
CA HIS A 39 0.87 2.55 7.15
C HIS A 39 1.14 1.14 7.66
N HIS A 40 2.12 1.00 8.54
CA HIS A 40 2.57 -0.31 9.02
C HIS A 40 1.83 -0.69 10.30
N PHE A 41 1.21 -1.87 10.27
CA PHE A 41 0.56 -2.49 11.41
C PHE A 41 1.30 -3.76 11.77
N SER A 42 1.50 -4.02 13.06
CA SER A 42 2.05 -5.28 13.53
C SER A 42 1.25 -5.87 14.69
N SER A 43 1.31 -7.19 14.83
CA SER A 43 0.70 -7.89 15.95
C SER A 43 1.30 -9.28 16.15
N GLU A 44 1.29 -9.76 17.40
CA GLU A 44 1.56 -11.16 17.74
C GLU A 44 0.37 -12.09 17.41
N ASP A 45 -0.82 -11.53 17.15
CA ASP A 45 -2.07 -12.26 16.99
C ASP A 45 -2.66 -12.02 15.58
N TYR A 46 -2.56 -13.05 14.73
CA TYR A 46 -3.11 -13.02 13.37
C TYR A 46 -4.58 -12.65 13.33
N ASP A 47 -5.39 -13.18 14.26
CA ASP A 47 -6.83 -12.93 14.32
C ASP A 47 -7.14 -11.45 14.59
N LYS A 48 -6.26 -10.72 15.27
CA LYS A 48 -6.43 -9.29 15.52
C LYS A 48 -5.96 -8.47 14.33
N LEU A 49 -4.80 -8.81 13.78
CA LEU A 49 -4.24 -8.16 12.59
C LEU A 49 -5.22 -8.26 11.41
N GLU A 50 -5.76 -9.46 11.14
CA GLU A 50 -6.74 -9.68 10.08
C GLU A 50 -8.01 -8.84 10.31
N LYS A 51 -8.49 -8.70 11.55
CA LYS A 51 -9.65 -7.85 11.85
C LYS A 51 -9.35 -6.37 11.63
N ALA A 52 -8.16 -5.91 12.00
CA ALA A 52 -7.72 -4.53 11.76
C ALA A 52 -7.63 -4.24 10.25
N ALA A 53 -6.98 -5.14 9.50
CA ALA A 53 -6.90 -5.10 8.04
C ALA A 53 -8.29 -5.04 7.39
N VAL A 54 -9.22 -5.91 7.80
CA VAL A 54 -10.58 -5.92 7.25
C VAL A 54 -11.35 -4.62 7.56
N GLU A 55 -11.16 -4.02 8.73
CA GLU A 55 -11.79 -2.73 9.01
C GLU A 55 -11.14 -1.57 8.25
N ALA A 56 -9.81 -1.57 8.10
CA ALA A 56 -9.11 -0.61 7.25
C ALA A 56 -9.61 -0.71 5.80
N PHE A 57 -9.75 -1.92 5.27
CA PHE A 57 -10.32 -2.14 3.94
C PHE A 57 -11.73 -1.57 3.80
N LYS A 58 -12.58 -1.72 4.83
CA LYS A 58 -13.93 -1.11 4.84
C LYS A 58 -13.92 0.42 4.90
N LEU A 59 -12.87 1.02 5.44
CA LEU A 59 -12.67 2.47 5.47
C LEU A 59 -12.17 3.02 4.13
N GLY A 60 -11.84 2.15 3.17
CA GLY A 60 -11.42 2.51 1.82
C GLY A 60 -9.91 2.46 1.59
N TYR A 61 -9.15 1.87 2.50
CA TYR A 61 -7.73 1.60 2.30
C TYR A 61 -7.53 0.27 1.57
N GLU A 62 -6.40 0.15 0.89
CA GLU A 62 -5.89 -1.13 0.42
C GLU A 62 -5.07 -1.77 1.54
N VAL A 63 -5.02 -3.11 1.58
CA VAL A 63 -4.29 -3.83 2.62
C VAL A 63 -3.49 -4.95 1.98
N THR A 64 -2.22 -5.05 2.35
CA THR A 64 -1.33 -6.14 1.92
C THR A 64 -1.58 -7.40 2.73
N ASP A 65 -1.15 -8.55 2.20
CA ASP A 65 -1.17 -9.80 2.95
C ASP A 65 -0.29 -9.72 4.19
N ALA A 66 -0.69 -10.42 5.26
CA ALA A 66 0.11 -10.44 6.48
C ALA A 66 1.40 -11.26 6.28
N GLU A 67 2.55 -10.66 6.56
CA GLU A 67 3.86 -11.28 6.50
C GLU A 67 4.44 -11.52 7.90
N GLU A 68 5.27 -12.55 8.04
CA GLU A 68 5.98 -12.85 9.29
C GLU A 68 7.33 -12.11 9.34
N LEU A 69 7.48 -11.19 10.28
CA LEU A 69 8.70 -10.43 10.51
C LEU A 69 9.40 -10.88 11.80
N GLU A 70 10.67 -11.23 11.71
CA GLU A 70 11.50 -11.51 12.90
C GLU A 70 12.02 -10.17 13.48
N VAL A 71 11.53 -9.80 14.67
CA VAL A 71 11.95 -8.60 15.39
C VAL A 71 13.16 -8.87 16.29
N GLU A 72 13.78 -7.78 16.78
CA GLU A 72 14.95 -7.85 17.65
C GLU A 72 14.70 -8.76 18.86
N GLY A 73 15.48 -9.85 18.95
CA GLY A 73 15.31 -10.87 19.99
C GLY A 73 14.83 -12.23 19.46
N GLY A 74 14.56 -12.36 18.16
CA GLY A 74 14.16 -13.62 17.52
C GLY A 74 12.68 -13.96 17.73
N GLN A 75 11.88 -12.96 18.09
CA GLN A 75 10.43 -13.07 18.13
C GLN A 75 9.88 -12.82 16.72
N VAL A 76 8.90 -13.61 16.31
CA VAL A 76 8.21 -13.42 15.03
C VAL A 76 6.89 -12.71 15.32
N VAL A 77 6.66 -11.59 14.66
CA VAL A 77 5.38 -10.86 14.66
C VAL A 77 4.82 -10.87 13.25
N LEU A 78 3.52 -10.65 13.12
CA LEU A 78 2.87 -10.50 11.83
C LEU A 78 2.76 -9.01 11.52
N CYS A 79 3.08 -8.62 10.29
CA CYS A 79 2.94 -7.25 9.82
C CYS A 79 2.08 -7.19 8.55
N CYS A 80 1.33 -6.11 8.39
CA CYS A 80 0.64 -5.79 7.14
C CYS A 80 0.67 -4.28 6.90
N ASP A 81 0.53 -3.89 5.65
CA ASP A 81 0.57 -2.50 5.24
C ASP A 81 -0.83 -2.06 4.82
N ILE A 82 -1.24 -0.91 5.33
CA ILE A 82 -2.48 -0.24 4.99
C ILE A 82 -2.14 0.92 4.06
N ILE A 83 -2.57 0.83 2.81
CA ILE A 83 -2.16 1.72 1.72
C ILE A 83 -3.30 2.66 1.35
N SER A 84 -2.97 3.92 1.09
CA SER A 84 -3.87 4.92 0.53
C SER A 84 -3.13 5.76 -0.51
N GLU A 85 -3.79 6.00 -1.64
CA GLU A 85 -3.31 6.99 -2.62
C GLU A 85 -3.91 8.37 -2.30
N CYS A 86 -3.07 9.39 -2.10
CA CYS A 86 -3.53 10.76 -1.94
C CYS A 86 -2.43 11.78 -2.26
N GLY A 87 -2.80 13.05 -2.48
CA GLY A 87 -1.79 14.11 -2.65
C GLY A 87 -1.02 14.39 -1.36
N LEU A 88 0.26 14.77 -1.48
CA LEU A 88 1.20 15.02 -0.38
C LEU A 88 0.81 16.25 0.47
N LYS A 89 -0.20 16.10 1.31
CA LYS A 89 -0.70 17.14 2.22
C LYS A 89 -0.75 16.63 3.65
N ALA A 90 -0.14 17.39 4.55
CA ALA A 90 -0.11 17.07 5.97
C ALA A 90 -1.51 16.79 6.54
N GLU A 91 -2.53 17.56 6.15
CA GLU A 91 -3.91 17.36 6.63
C GLU A 91 -4.50 16.00 6.24
N HIS A 92 -4.12 15.44 5.08
CA HIS A 92 -4.57 14.13 4.65
C HIS A 92 -3.88 13.03 5.45
N ILE A 93 -2.55 13.09 5.54
CA ILE A 93 -1.75 12.12 6.28
C ILE A 93 -2.09 12.16 7.77
N ASP A 94 -2.18 13.35 8.37
CA ASP A 94 -2.58 13.55 9.78
C ASP A 94 -3.93 12.87 10.08
N ALA A 95 -4.90 12.96 9.16
CA ALA A 95 -6.21 12.34 9.31
C ALA A 95 -6.14 10.81 9.17
N GLN A 96 -5.32 10.29 8.26
CA GLN A 96 -5.10 8.86 8.09
C GLN A 96 -4.42 8.26 9.33
N VAL A 97 -3.32 8.87 9.80
CA VAL A 97 -2.61 8.47 11.03
C VAL A 97 -3.56 8.47 12.22
N GLU A 98 -4.36 9.52 12.42
CA GLU A 98 -5.32 9.56 13.53
C GLU A 98 -6.37 8.44 13.42
N GLN A 99 -6.92 8.21 12.23
CA GLN A 99 -7.94 7.18 12.02
C GLN A 99 -7.38 5.77 12.26
N LEU A 100 -6.19 5.49 11.74
CA LEU A 100 -5.53 4.20 11.80
C LEU A 100 -4.96 3.91 13.19
N ALA A 101 -4.35 4.89 13.86
CA ALA A 101 -3.87 4.72 15.23
C ALA A 101 -5.03 4.43 16.21
N ARG A 102 -6.19 5.09 16.03
CA ARG A 102 -7.41 4.78 16.81
C ARG A 102 -7.96 3.40 16.50
N LEU A 103 -7.87 2.96 15.23
CA LEU A 103 -8.28 1.62 14.83
C LEU A 103 -7.36 0.57 15.46
N ALA A 104 -6.05 0.82 15.47
CA ALA A 104 -5.05 -0.05 16.05
C ALA A 104 -5.30 -0.26 17.55
N GLU A 105 -5.45 0.82 18.33
CA GLU A 105 -5.80 0.74 19.75
C GLU A 105 -7.12 -0.02 20.00
N LYS A 106 -8.12 0.16 19.12
CA LYS A 106 -9.41 -0.51 19.26
C LYS A 106 -9.32 -2.01 18.96
N MET A 107 -8.43 -2.41 18.07
CA MET A 107 -8.24 -3.80 17.66
C MET A 107 -7.15 -4.53 18.44
N ASP A 108 -6.44 -3.81 19.32
CA ASP A 108 -5.34 -4.35 20.13
C ASP A 108 -4.21 -4.87 19.22
N VAL A 109 -3.86 -4.05 18.22
CA VAL A 109 -2.72 -4.21 17.31
C VAL A 109 -1.81 -2.98 17.42
N ASP A 110 -0.55 -3.12 17.05
CA ASP A 110 0.44 -2.07 17.11
C ASP A 110 0.47 -1.29 15.79
N TYR A 111 0.60 0.04 15.91
CA TYR A 111 0.77 0.95 14.79
C TYR A 111 2.22 1.43 14.80
N ASP A 112 3.02 0.96 13.85
CA ASP A 112 4.47 1.21 13.82
C ASP A 112 4.81 2.56 13.20
N GLY A 113 3.97 3.07 12.30
CA GLY A 113 4.18 4.35 11.65
C GLY A 113 3.62 4.40 10.23
N TRP A 114 3.96 5.48 9.53
CA TRP A 114 3.61 5.66 8.12
C TRP A 114 4.85 6.05 7.30
N GLY A 115 4.79 5.79 6.00
CA GLY A 115 5.81 6.13 5.03
C GLY A 115 5.21 6.56 3.68
N THR A 116 6.08 7.08 2.82
CA THR A 116 5.77 7.37 1.43
C THR A 116 7.07 7.41 0.61
N TYR A 117 6.94 7.37 -0.71
CA TYR A 117 8.05 7.38 -1.66
C TYR A 117 8.30 8.79 -2.21
N PHE A 118 9.51 9.01 -2.72
CA PHE A 118 9.86 10.22 -3.46
C PHE A 118 9.33 10.09 -4.89
N GLU A 119 8.58 11.08 -5.34
CA GLU A 119 8.02 11.15 -6.69
C GLU A 119 8.90 12.07 -7.53
N ASP A 120 9.64 11.51 -8.48
CA ASP A 120 10.53 12.27 -9.35
C ASP A 120 9.72 12.95 -10.48
N PRO A 121 9.64 14.29 -10.52
CA PRO A 121 8.90 15.01 -11.56
C PRO A 121 9.50 14.86 -12.98
N ASP A 122 10.76 14.44 -13.07
CA ASP A 122 11.46 14.12 -14.31
C ASP A 122 11.55 12.59 -14.54
N GLY A 123 11.03 11.78 -13.61
CA GLY A 123 10.88 10.34 -13.78
C GLY A 123 9.91 10.06 -14.91
N GLU A 124 10.35 9.35 -15.95
CA GLU A 124 9.42 8.78 -16.90
C GLU A 124 8.52 7.83 -16.09
N ASP A 125 7.20 8.07 -16.10
CA ASP A 125 6.22 7.07 -15.66
C ASP A 125 6.59 5.78 -16.39
N GLU A 126 7.25 4.84 -15.71
CA GLU A 126 7.50 3.50 -16.23
C GLU A 126 6.16 2.75 -16.17
N ASP A 127 5.15 3.25 -16.89
CA ASP A 127 4.03 2.46 -17.34
C ASP A 127 4.63 1.28 -18.12
N GLU A 128 4.60 0.12 -17.49
CA GLU A 128 4.92 -1.19 -18.01
C GLU A 128 3.92 -1.57 -19.13
N ASP A 129 3.87 -0.78 -20.20
CA ASP A 129 3.11 -1.06 -21.43
C ASP A 129 4.07 -1.49 -22.53
N GLY A 130 4.86 -2.52 -22.23
CA GLY A 130 5.63 -3.29 -23.21
C GLY A 130 4.82 -4.45 -23.81
N GLU A 131 3.51 -4.29 -24.03
CA GLU A 131 2.69 -5.23 -24.80
C GLU A 131 3.04 -5.06 -26.29
N GLU A 132 4.12 -5.72 -26.74
CA GLU A 132 4.37 -5.95 -28.17
C GLU A 132 3.44 -7.09 -28.66
N ASP A 133 2.27 -6.71 -29.16
CA ASP A 133 1.32 -7.58 -29.87
C ASP A 133 1.85 -8.00 -31.27
N ASP A 134 1.31 -9.12 -31.78
CA ASP A 134 1.24 -9.58 -33.18
C ASP A 134 2.47 -10.35 -33.77
N GLU A 135 2.39 -11.51 -34.44
CA GLU A 135 1.31 -12.23 -35.13
C GLU A 135 1.59 -13.76 -35.08
N GLY A 136 0.60 -14.57 -34.73
CA GLY A 136 0.67 -16.03 -34.71
C GLY A 136 -0.58 -16.69 -35.26
N ASP A 137 -1.08 -16.21 -36.39
CA ASP A 137 -2.19 -16.81 -37.13
C ASP A 137 -1.72 -17.26 -38.53
N ASP A 138 -1.49 -18.57 -38.69
CA ASP A 138 -1.62 -19.22 -40.00
C ASP A 138 -2.52 -20.43 -39.78
N GLU A 139 -3.79 -20.22 -40.12
CA GLU A 139 -4.90 -21.16 -40.00
C GLU A 139 -4.62 -22.46 -40.76
N GLY A 140 -4.80 -23.59 -40.09
CA GLY A 140 -4.91 -24.88 -40.75
C GLY A 140 -6.24 -24.99 -41.50
N ASP A 141 -6.20 -25.10 -42.82
CA ASP A 141 -7.33 -25.58 -43.62
C ASP A 141 -7.21 -27.10 -43.87
N ASP A 142 -8.09 -27.84 -43.21
CA ASP A 142 -8.36 -29.26 -43.40
C ASP A 142 -9.36 -29.46 -44.54
N GLU A 143 -8.93 -30.03 -45.67
CA GLU A 143 -9.84 -30.53 -46.71
C GLU A 143 -9.88 -32.07 -46.76
N SER A 144 -10.47 -32.68 -45.73
CA SER A 144 -10.95 -34.06 -45.81
C SER A 144 -12.22 -34.16 -46.67
N ARG A 145 -12.08 -34.51 -47.95
CA ARG A 145 -13.18 -35.09 -48.75
C ARG A 145 -12.75 -36.40 -49.39
N GLY A 146 -13.07 -37.49 -48.70
CA GLY A 146 -12.93 -38.84 -49.22
C GLY A 146 -13.97 -39.16 -50.29
N GLU A 147 -13.56 -39.96 -51.27
CA GLU A 147 -14.39 -40.91 -52.02
C GLU A 147 -13.44 -41.93 -52.70
N THR A 148 -13.69 -43.24 -52.49
CA THR A 148 -13.15 -44.37 -53.28
C THR A 148 -14.31 -44.90 -54.17
N PRO A 149 -14.16 -45.73 -55.25
CA PRO A 149 -13.08 -46.70 -55.54
C PRO A 149 -12.74 -46.99 -57.05
N LEU A 150 -11.78 -47.91 -57.27
CA LEU A 150 -11.62 -48.91 -58.36
C LEU A 150 -11.61 -48.51 -59.86
N HIS A 151 -10.47 -48.75 -60.54
CA HIS A 151 -10.32 -49.82 -61.56
C HIS A 151 -8.84 -50.14 -61.79
#